data_AF-T0F6V0-F1
#
_entry.id   AF-T0F6V0-F1
#
_cell.length_a   1.000
_cell.length_b   1.000
_cell.length_c   1.000
_cell.angle_alpha   90.00
_cell.angle_beta   90.00
_cell.angle_gamma   90.00
#
_symmetry.space_group_name_H-M   'P 1'
#
loop_
_entity.id
_entity.type
_entity.pdbx_description
1 polymer ?
#
loop_
_entity_poly.entity_id
_entity_poly.type
_entity_poly.pdbx_seq_one_letter_code
_entity_poly.pdbx_strand_id
1 'polypeptide(L)'
;MESTEFSRDQHRELDSLRGLLRNIAIVLFLLSGALAFGAFFMENPGKIVVSASSALLTFILGILCYSASVSFKRTLALEGKDPEQLLFALKDLRFFLLWLGWILVALFLFSFFGAFALLLS
;
A
#
# COMPACT_ATOMS: atom_id res chain seq x y z
N MET A 1 -37.44 5.63 -7.67
CA MET A 1 -36.57 4.79 -6.83
C MET A 1 -35.27 4.65 -7.59
N GLU A 2 -34.27 5.45 -7.23
CA GLU A 2 -32.94 5.35 -7.83
C GLU A 2 -32.33 4.03 -7.36
N SER A 3 -32.01 3.13 -8.30
CA SER A 3 -31.38 1.85 -8.00
C SER A 3 -29.97 2.11 -7.50
N THR A 4 -29.79 2.07 -6.18
CA THR A 4 -28.50 2.06 -5.48
C THR A 4 -27.75 0.71 -5.64
N GLU A 5 -27.95 0.02 -6.76
CA GLU A 5 -27.24 -1.21 -7.13
C GLU A 5 -26.09 -0.84 -8.07
N PHE A 6 -24.89 -1.36 -7.81
CA PHE A 6 -23.81 -1.18 -8.76
C PHE A 6 -24.16 -1.92 -10.05
N SER A 7 -23.78 -1.34 -11.18
CA SER A 7 -23.80 -2.09 -12.43
C SER A 7 -22.88 -3.30 -12.29
N ARG A 8 -23.23 -4.42 -12.94
CA ARG A 8 -22.40 -5.62 -13.04
C ARG A 8 -20.95 -5.31 -13.44
N ASP A 9 -20.76 -4.28 -14.26
CA ASP A 9 -19.44 -3.83 -14.69
C ASP A 9 -18.65 -3.15 -13.56
N GLN A 10 -19.30 -2.30 -12.75
CA GLN A 10 -18.69 -1.66 -11.58
C GLN A 10 -18.33 -2.69 -10.51
N HIS A 11 -19.17 -3.70 -10.31
CA HIS A 11 -18.91 -4.79 -9.38
C HIS A 11 -17.68 -5.62 -9.81
N ARG A 12 -17.50 -5.82 -11.12
CA ARG A 12 -16.34 -6.50 -11.71
C ARG A 12 -15.06 -5.68 -11.61
N GLU A 13 -15.15 -4.36 -11.82
CA GLU A 13 -14.02 -3.44 -11.68
C GLU A 13 -13.53 -3.37 -10.23
N LEU A 14 -14.44 -3.26 -9.26
CA LEU A 14 -14.09 -3.24 -7.84
C LEU A 14 -13.44 -4.56 -7.39
N ASP A 15 -13.92 -5.70 -7.89
CA ASP A 15 -13.31 -7.00 -7.57
C ASP A 15 -11.90 -7.15 -8.20
N SER A 16 -11.72 -6.64 -9.42
CA SER A 16 -10.41 -6.55 -10.08
C SER A 16 -9.44 -5.67 -9.30
N LEU A 17 -9.87 -4.47 -8.88
CA LEU A 17 -9.08 -3.53 -8.07
C LEU A 17 -8.69 -4.15 -6.72
N ARG A 18 -9.61 -4.83 -6.05
CA ARG A 18 -9.34 -5.61 -4.84
C ARG A 18 -8.23 -6.64 -5.08
N GLY A 19 -8.37 -7.45 -6.13
CA GLY A 19 -7.40 -8.49 -6.47
C GLY A 19 -6.00 -7.91 -6.75
N LEU A 20 -5.95 -6.80 -7.49
CA LEU A 20 -4.71 -6.09 -7.82
C LEU A 20 -4.04 -5.53 -6.56
N LEU A 21 -4.79 -4.83 -5.70
CA LEU A 21 -4.27 -4.29 -4.44
C LEU A 21 -3.73 -5.38 -3.50
N ARG A 22 -4.43 -6.52 -3.41
CA ARG A 22 -3.95 -7.68 -2.65
C ARG A 22 -2.63 -8.21 -3.20
N ASN A 23 -2.51 -8.33 -4.52
CA ASN A 23 -1.28 -8.82 -5.15
C ASN A 23 -0.12 -7.86 -4.95
N ILE A 24 -0.35 -6.54 -5.08
CA ILE A 24 0.64 -5.51 -4.77
C ILE A 24 1.08 -5.62 -3.31
N ALA A 25 0.14 -5.78 -2.36
CA ALA A 25 0.48 -5.94 -0.95
C ALA A 25 1.40 -7.15 -0.70
N ILE A 26 1.10 -8.30 -1.32
CA ILE A 26 1.94 -9.50 -1.21
C ILE A 26 3.35 -9.24 -1.72
N VAL A 27 3.49 -8.61 -2.89
CA VAL A 27 4.81 -8.27 -3.46
C VAL A 27 5.57 -7.33 -2.53
N LEU A 28 4.90 -6.32 -1.97
CA LEU A 28 5.51 -5.39 -1.02
C LEU A 28 5.97 -6.08 0.27
N PHE A 29 5.19 -7.03 0.80
CA PHE A 29 5.61 -7.81 1.97
C PHE A 29 6.81 -8.71 1.67
N LEU A 30 6.84 -9.36 0.51
CA LEU A 30 7.99 -10.18 0.10
C LEU A 30 9.25 -9.31 -0.07
N LEU A 31 9.11 -8.15 -0.70
CA LEU A 31 10.22 -7.21 -0.88
C LEU A 31 10.72 -6.67 0.46
N SER A 32 9.81 -6.29 1.36
CA SER A 32 10.15 -5.88 2.72
C SER A 32 10.92 -6.97 3.47
N GLY A 33 10.45 -8.22 3.41
CA GLY A 33 11.13 -9.36 4.02
C GLY A 33 12.53 -9.58 3.44
N ALA A 34 12.68 -9.50 2.12
CA ALA A 34 13.97 -9.64 1.45
C ALA A 34 14.96 -8.53 1.86
N LEU A 35 14.50 -7.28 1.97
CA LEU A 35 15.32 -6.14 2.40
C LEU A 35 15.73 -6.25 3.87
N ALA A 36 14.81 -6.67 4.74
CA ALA A 36 15.09 -6.89 6.16
C ALA A 36 16.08 -8.03 6.36
N PHE A 37 15.89 -9.15 5.65
CA PHE A 37 16.79 -10.29 5.71
C PHE A 37 18.18 -9.95 5.16
N GLY A 38 18.24 -9.26 4.01
CA GLY A 38 19.49 -8.80 3.41
C GLY A 38 20.29 -7.87 4.32
N ALA A 39 19.62 -7.05 5.15
CA ALA A 39 20.28 -6.17 6.10
C ALA A 39 21.13 -6.92 7.14
N PHE A 40 20.76 -8.16 7.52
CA PHE A 40 21.53 -8.97 8.49
C PHE A 40 22.89 -9.43 7.95
N PHE A 41 23.07 -9.49 6.63
CA PHE A 41 24.33 -9.90 6.00
C PHE A 41 25.22 -8.72 5.61
N MET A 42 24.79 -7.49 5.91
CA MET A 42 25.57 -6.29 5.60
C MET A 42 26.49 -5.93 6.77
N GLU A 43 27.75 -5.62 6.46
CA GLU A 43 28.73 -5.22 7.48
C GLU A 43 28.76 -3.70 7.70
N ASN A 44 28.37 -2.92 6.70
CA ASN A 44 28.40 -1.46 6.79
C ASN A 44 27.14 -0.95 7.50
N PRO A 45 27.27 -0.27 8.66
CA PRO A 45 26.13 0.20 9.45
C PRO A 45 25.22 1.16 8.68
N GLY A 46 25.76 1.99 7.79
CA GLY A 46 24.96 2.86 6.93
C GLY A 46 24.08 2.08 5.95
N LYS A 47 24.60 1.01 5.36
CA LYS A 47 23.82 0.14 4.46
C LYS A 47 22.73 -0.64 5.19
N ILE A 48 23.02 -1.08 6.43
CA ILE A 48 22.03 -1.72 7.31
C ILE A 48 20.86 -0.77 7.56
N VAL A 49 21.15 0.48 7.96
CA VAL A 49 20.11 1.49 8.24
C VAL A 49 19.27 1.75 6.99
N VAL A 50 19.91 1.93 5.83
CA VAL A 50 19.20 2.14 4.56
C VAL A 50 18.29 0.96 4.23
N SER A 51 18.80 -0.27 4.29
CA SER A 51 18.01 -1.47 3.98
C SER A 51 16.86 -1.66 4.97
N ALA A 52 17.09 -1.43 6.26
CA ALA A 52 16.06 -1.54 7.30
C ALA A 52 14.97 -0.47 7.16
N SER A 53 15.34 0.78 6.88
CA SER A 53 14.38 1.86 6.64
C SER A 53 13.55 1.60 5.38
N SER A 54 14.19 1.16 4.29
CA SER A 54 13.47 0.76 3.07
C SER A 54 12.52 -0.41 3.34
N ALA A 55 12.97 -1.46 4.05
CA ALA A 55 12.14 -2.59 4.43
C ALA A 55 10.90 -2.15 5.21
N LEU A 56 11.05 -1.24 6.17
CA LEU A 56 9.94 -0.71 6.96
C LEU A 56 8.94 0.08 6.11
N LEU A 57 9.43 0.97 5.23
CA LEU A 57 8.55 1.76 4.35
C LEU A 57 7.77 0.86 3.38
N THR A 58 8.43 -0.14 2.80
CA THR A 58 7.76 -1.14 1.95
C THR A 58 6.74 -1.96 2.74
N PHE A 59 7.03 -2.30 3.99
CA PHE A 59 6.08 -3.01 4.87
C PHE A 59 4.81 -2.21 5.11
N ILE A 60 4.94 -0.92 5.45
CA ILE A 60 3.81 -0.02 5.69
C ILE A 60 2.97 0.13 4.42
N LEU A 61 3.59 0.27 3.24
CA LEU A 61 2.87 0.26 1.96
C LEU A 61 2.10 -1.03 1.74
N GLY A 62 2.68 -2.18 2.10
CA GLY A 62 2.01 -3.48 2.03
C GLY A 62 0.76 -3.52 2.91
N ILE A 63 0.84 -3.03 4.15
CA ILE A 63 -0.30 -2.93 5.08
C ILE A 63 -1.41 -2.06 4.46
N LEU A 64 -1.05 -0.91 3.91
CA LEU A 64 -2.00 0.03 3.31
C LEU A 64 -2.70 -0.57 2.07
N CYS A 65 -1.95 -1.26 1.20
CA CYS A 65 -2.55 -1.92 0.03
C CYS A 65 -3.48 -3.05 0.45
N TYR A 66 -3.10 -3.82 1.47
CA TYR A 66 -3.92 -4.91 1.99
C TYR A 66 -5.20 -4.39 2.67
N SER A 67 -5.10 -3.34 3.48
CA SER A 67 -6.26 -2.73 4.14
C SER A 67 -7.25 -2.16 3.12
N ALA A 68 -6.76 -1.48 2.08
CA ALA A 68 -7.61 -1.01 0.98
C ALA A 68 -8.32 -2.17 0.26
N SER A 69 -7.62 -3.27 -0.02
CA SER A 69 -8.24 -4.49 -0.56
C SER A 69 -9.33 -5.05 0.34
N VAL A 70 -9.11 -5.08 1.67
CA VAL A 70 -10.12 -5.55 2.63
C VAL A 70 -11.34 -4.63 2.65
N SER A 71 -11.15 -3.31 2.59
CA SER A 71 -12.25 -2.35 2.51
C SER A 71 -13.08 -2.56 1.25
N PHE A 72 -12.45 -2.75 0.07
CA PHE A 72 -13.18 -3.10 -1.16
C PHE A 72 -13.95 -4.43 -1.05
N LYS A 73 -13.36 -5.45 -0.40
CA LYS A 73 -14.08 -6.71 -0.14
C LYS A 73 -15.34 -6.48 0.69
N ARG A 74 -15.28 -5.61 1.71
CA ARG A 74 -16.44 -5.29 2.56
C ARG A 74 -17.50 -4.53 1.75
N THR A 75 -17.10 -3.58 0.92
CA THR A 75 -18.03 -2.83 0.04
C THR A 75 -18.81 -3.76 -0.88
N LEU A 76 -18.11 -4.70 -1.54
CA LEU A 76 -18.74 -5.68 -2.44
C LEU A 76 -19.69 -6.65 -1.72
N ALA A 77 -19.47 -6.91 -0.42
CA ALA A 77 -20.31 -7.82 0.36
C ALA A 77 -21.57 -7.15 0.92
N LEU A 78 -21.63 -5.81 0.93
CA LEU A 78 -22.67 -5.01 1.56
C LEU A 78 -23.53 -4.23 0.54
N GLU A 79 -23.31 -4.51 -0.74
CA GLU A 79 -24.06 -3.93 -1.85
C GLU A 79 -25.58 -4.15 -1.67
N GLY A 80 -26.35 -3.08 -1.82
CA GLY A 80 -27.80 -3.08 -1.67
C GLY A 80 -28.33 -2.91 -0.23
N LYS A 81 -27.48 -2.86 0.80
CA LYS A 81 -27.94 -2.75 2.20
C LYS A 81 -27.64 -1.43 2.92
N ASP A 82 -26.55 -0.72 2.60
CA ASP A 82 -26.22 0.51 3.35
C ASP A 82 -25.33 1.53 2.58
N PRO A 83 -25.85 2.71 2.19
CA PRO A 83 -25.07 3.75 1.51
C PRO A 83 -23.98 4.36 2.42
N GLU A 84 -24.13 4.30 3.74
CA GLU A 84 -23.12 4.81 4.68
C GLU A 84 -21.81 4.01 4.61
N GLN A 85 -21.90 2.70 4.41
CA GLN A 85 -20.71 1.82 4.33
C GLN A 85 -19.90 2.06 3.05
N LEU A 86 -20.57 2.46 1.96
CA LEU A 86 -19.90 2.92 0.75
C LEU A 86 -19.04 4.16 1.04
N LEU A 87 -19.60 5.10 1.79
CA LEU A 87 -18.95 6.35 2.17
C LEU A 87 -17.75 6.09 3.11
N PHE A 88 -17.84 5.10 3.99
CA PHE A 88 -16.70 4.62 4.78
C PHE A 88 -15.59 4.02 3.91
N ALA A 89 -15.93 3.16 2.94
CA ALA A 89 -14.92 2.58 2.05
C ALA A 89 -14.22 3.63 1.17
N LEU A 90 -14.95 4.66 0.71
CA LEU A 90 -14.39 5.81 0.00
C LEU A 90 -13.46 6.66 0.90
N LYS A 91 -13.81 6.83 2.18
CA LYS A 91 -12.92 7.48 3.16
C LYS A 91 -11.64 6.68 3.38
N ASP A 92 -11.74 5.36 3.51
CA ASP A 92 -10.57 4.46 3.63
C ASP A 92 -9.68 4.55 2.38
N LEU A 93 -10.27 4.57 1.18
CA LEU A 93 -9.53 4.70 -0.07
C LEU A 93 -8.84 6.06 -0.18
N ARG A 94 -9.51 7.15 0.22
CA ARG A 94 -8.90 8.48 0.27
C ARG A 94 -7.73 8.52 1.25
N PHE A 95 -7.87 7.89 2.41
CA PHE A 95 -6.80 7.77 3.39
C PHE A 95 -5.63 6.97 2.81
N PHE A 96 -5.90 5.83 2.17
CA PHE A 96 -4.91 5.03 1.47
C PHE A 96 -4.13 5.88 0.45
N LEU A 97 -4.81 6.60 -0.45
CA LEU A 97 -4.16 7.44 -1.47
C LEU A 97 -3.29 8.55 -0.85
N LEU A 98 -3.77 9.16 0.23
CA LEU A 98 -3.04 10.22 0.92
C LEU A 98 -1.75 9.67 1.56
N TRP A 99 -1.83 8.54 2.27
CA TRP A 99 -0.65 7.90 2.88
C TRP A 99 0.30 7.30 1.86
N LEU A 100 -0.23 6.72 0.77
CA LEU A 100 0.56 6.24 -0.36
C LEU A 100 1.45 7.38 -0.90
N GLY A 101 0.87 8.57 -1.11
CA GLY A 101 1.61 9.75 -1.53
C GLY A 101 2.73 10.12 -0.56
N TRP A 102 2.43 10.24 0.74
CA TRP A 102 3.44 10.58 1.75
C TRP A 102 4.57 9.57 1.85
N ILE A 103 4.26 8.27 1.76
CA ILE A 103 5.30 7.23 1.83
C ILE A 103 6.15 7.22 0.57
N LEU A 104 5.57 7.46 -0.61
CA LEU A 104 6.34 7.63 -1.84
C LEU A 104 7.27 8.84 -1.77
N VAL A 105 6.80 9.97 -1.23
CA VAL A 105 7.64 11.14 -0.99
C VAL A 105 8.77 10.81 0.00
N ALA A 106 8.47 10.11 1.10
CA ALA A 106 9.48 9.69 2.06
C ALA A 106 10.53 8.77 1.42
N LEU A 107 10.11 7.79 0.62
CA LEU A 107 11.00 6.90 -0.14
C LEU A 107 11.87 7.67 -1.13
N PHE A 108 11.29 8.64 -1.84
CA PHE A 108 12.02 9.50 -2.77
C PHE A 108 13.09 10.32 -2.04
N LEU A 109 12.71 11.04 -0.98
CA LEU A 109 13.66 11.83 -0.19
C LEU A 109 14.77 10.95 0.39
N PHE A 110 14.40 9.80 0.96
CA PHE A 110 15.36 8.87 1.52
C PHE A 110 16.35 8.35 0.48
N SER A 111 15.86 7.97 -0.70
CA SER A 111 16.72 7.50 -1.81
C SER A 111 17.59 8.64 -2.36
N PHE A 112 17.03 9.84 -2.49
CA PHE A 112 17.73 11.03 -3.00
C PHE A 112 18.87 11.44 -2.07
N PHE A 113 18.59 11.62 -0.77
CA PHE A 113 19.61 11.96 0.22
C PHE A 113 20.60 10.82 0.44
N GLY A 114 20.15 9.56 0.39
CA GLY A 114 21.03 8.40 0.47
C GLY A 114 22.04 8.35 -0.70
N ALA A 115 21.57 8.61 -1.92
CA ALA A 115 22.45 8.70 -3.09
C ALA A 115 23.41 9.89 -3.01
N PHE A 116 22.94 11.03 -2.52
CA PHE A 116 23.77 12.23 -2.33
C PHE A 116 24.87 12.02 -1.28
N ALA A 117 24.54 11.35 -0.16
CA ALA A 117 25.49 11.01 0.88
C ALA A 117 26.59 10.04 0.38
N LEU A 118 26.24 9.08 -0.47
CA LEU A 118 27.20 8.16 -1.10
C LEU A 118 28.12 8.85 -2.12
N LEU A 119 27.64 9.89 -2.80
CA LEU A 119 28.47 10.66 -3.74
C LEU A 119 29.46 11.59 -3.03
N LEU A 120 29.17 11.98 -1.79
CA LEU A 120 30.00 12.89 -0.99
C LEU A 120 30.95 12.18 -0.01
N SER A 121 30.82 10.86 0.17
CA SER A 121 31.68 10.02 1.02
C SER A 121 32.79 9.37 0.22
#